data_AF-A0A419J4X6-F1
#
_entry.id   AF-A0A419J4X6-F1
#
_cell.length_a   1.000
_cell.length_b   1.000
_cell.length_c   1.000
_cell.angle_alpha   90.00
_cell.angle_beta   90.00
_cell.angle_gamma   90.00
#
_symmetry.space_group_name_H-M   'P 1'
#
loop_
_entity.id
_entity.type
_entity.pdbx_description
1 polymer ?
#
loop_
_entity_poly.entity_id
_entity_poly.type
_entity_poly.pdbx_seq_one_letter_code
_entity_poly.pdbx_strand_id
1 'polypeptide(L)' 'MQGQCHYLEGNTYAAKRVEHVKGLLAKVGIDPERLEMFNLSAAMGPRWAEMCNEFTKKIRNLGPSPIWLATCSLNRKE' A
#
# COMPACT_ATOMS: atom_id res chain seq x y z
N MET A 1 4.96 12.91 -9.73
CA MET A 1 5.28 12.11 -10.93
C MET A 1 6.71 11.58 -10.81
N GLN A 2 7.04 10.47 -11.48
CA GLN A 2 8.38 9.90 -11.44
C GLN A 2 9.40 10.96 -11.89
N GLY A 3 10.51 11.14 -11.16
CA GLY A 3 11.49 12.20 -11.40
C GLY A 3 11.12 13.62 -10.95
N GLN A 4 9.87 13.87 -10.54
CA GLN A 4 9.44 15.17 -9.96
C GLN A 4 9.63 15.23 -8.44
N CYS A 5 10.58 14.46 -7.90
CA CYS A 5 10.89 14.53 -6.48
C CYS A 5 11.66 15.83 -6.22
N HIS A 6 11.34 16.53 -5.13
CA HIS A 6 12.13 17.69 -4.70
C HIS A 6 13.62 17.33 -4.50
N TYR A 7 13.88 16.09 -4.10
CA TYR A 7 15.22 15.53 -3.92
C TYR A 7 15.64 14.61 -5.07
N LEU A 8 15.17 14.89 -6.29
CA LEU A 8 15.50 14.23 -7.55
C LEU A 8 15.03 12.76 -7.64
N GLU A 9 15.64 11.85 -6.89
CA GLU A 9 15.53 10.40 -7.10
C GLU A 9 14.75 9.68 -5.99
N GLY A 10 14.41 10.35 -4.89
CA GLY A 10 13.77 9.73 -3.72
C GLY A 10 12.50 8.93 -4.05
N ASN A 11 11.67 9.44 -4.97
CA ASN A 11 10.46 8.74 -5.42
C ASN A 11 10.76 7.46 -6.24
N THR A 12 11.89 7.42 -6.94
CA THR A 12 12.31 6.28 -7.76
C THR A 12 12.82 5.16 -6.86
N TYR A 13 13.59 5.51 -5.82
CA TYR A 13 13.98 4.55 -4.79
C TYR A 13 12.79 4.02 -4.00
N ALA A 14 11.83 4.88 -3.65
CA ALA A 14 10.60 4.46 -3.00
C ALA A 14 9.80 3.48 -3.86
N ALA A 15 9.64 3.75 -5.16
CA ALA A 15 8.96 2.85 -6.09
C ALA A 15 9.63 1.46 -6.16
N LYS A 16 10.97 1.42 -6.25
CA LYS A 16 11.74 0.15 -6.21
C LYS A 16 11.52 -0.63 -4.91
N ARG A 17 11.48 0.07 -3.77
CA ARG A 17 11.21 -0.55 -2.45
C ARG A 17 9.79 -1.08 -2.35
N VAL A 18 8.81 -0.34 -2.84
CA VAL A 18 7.40 -0.77 -2.85
C VAL A 18 7.25 -2.05 -3.68
N GLU A 19 7.86 -2.11 -4.85
CA GLU A 19 7.83 -3.31 -5.69
C GLU A 19 8.51 -4.51 -5.03
N HIS A 20 9.66 -4.28 -4.39
CA HIS A 20 10.32 -5.32 -3.60
C HIS A 20 9.44 -5.85 -2.47
N VAL A 21 8.79 -4.95 -1.71
CA VAL A 21 7.89 -5.33 -0.61
C VAL A 21 6.65 -6.06 -1.13
N LYS A 22 6.05 -5.65 -2.26
CA LYS A 22 4.97 -6.42 -2.90
C LYS A 22 5.37 -7.88 -3.15
N GLY A 23 6.60 -8.11 -3.62
CA GLY A 23 7.15 -9.46 -3.76
C GLY A 23 7.35 -10.20 -2.43
N LEU A 24 7.74 -9.50 -1.36
CA LEU A 24 7.85 -10.09 -0.03
C LEU A 24 6.48 -10.46 0.56
N LEU A 25 5.46 -9.62 0.38
CA LEU A 25 4.10 -9.87 0.83
C LEU A 25 3.56 -11.16 0.22
N ALA A 26 3.73 -11.36 -1.09
CA ALA A 26 3.35 -12.60 -1.77
C ALA A 26 3.99 -13.84 -1.13
N LYS A 27 5.29 -13.77 -0.80
CA LYS A 27 6.04 -14.89 -0.21
C LYS A 27 5.54 -15.29 1.18
N VAL A 28 4.98 -14.35 1.93
CA VAL A 28 4.43 -14.60 3.28
C VAL A 28 2.91 -14.82 3.26
N GLY A 29 2.30 -15.00 2.07
CA GLY A 29 0.87 -15.28 1.92
C GLY A 29 -0.03 -14.06 2.14
N ILE A 30 0.52 -12.84 2.01
CA ILE A 30 -0.25 -11.61 2.05
C ILE A 30 -0.45 -11.11 0.63
N ASP A 31 -1.68 -10.78 0.28
CA ASP A 31 -2.00 -10.24 -1.05
C ASP A 31 -1.18 -8.94 -1.32
N PRO A 32 -0.31 -8.92 -2.35
CA PRO A 32 0.49 -7.74 -2.72
C PRO A 32 -0.35 -6.51 -3.07
N GLU A 33 -1.60 -6.73 -3.47
CA GLU A 33 -2.57 -5.68 -3.78
C GLU A 33 -2.90 -4.77 -2.59
N ARG A 34 -2.52 -5.19 -1.37
CA ARG A 34 -2.69 -4.41 -0.13
C ARG A 34 -1.67 -3.29 0.07
N LEU A 35 -0.67 -3.18 -0.80
CA LEU A 35 0.31 -2.11 -0.80
C LEU A 35 0.27 -1.40 -2.16
N GLU A 36 0.22 -0.07 -2.18
CA GLU A 36 0.32 0.69 -3.42
C GLU A 36 1.03 2.03 -3.20
N MET A 37 1.74 2.51 -4.23
CA MET A 37 2.37 3.82 -4.23
C MET A 37 1.78 4.70 -5.31
N PHE A 38 1.36 5.90 -4.90
CA PHE A 38 0.85 6.92 -5.81
C PHE A 38 1.75 8.15 -5.82
N ASN A 39 1.91 8.75 -7.00
CA ASN A 39 2.69 9.96 -7.18
C ASN A 39 1.77 11.16 -7.40
N LEU A 40 1.70 12.08 -6.44
CA LEU A 40 0.88 13.30 -6.51
C LEU A 40 1.75 14.55 -6.33
N SER A 41 1.32 15.66 -6.94
CA SER A 41 1.84 16.99 -6.60
C SER A 41 1.00 17.63 -5.51
N ALA A 42 1.50 18.70 -4.88
CA ALA A 42 0.77 19.45 -3.85
C ALA A 42 -0.55 20.07 -4.36
N ALA A 43 -0.68 20.29 -5.66
CA ALA A 43 -1.88 20.86 -6.28
C ALA A 43 -2.96 19.82 -6.62
N MET A 44 -2.71 18.52 -6.45
CA MET A 44 -3.59 17.44 -6.88
C MET A 44 -4.60 17.00 -5.79
N GLY A 45 -5.21 17.96 -5.10
CA GLY A 45 -6.16 17.69 -4.00
C GLY A 45 -7.34 16.79 -4.38
N PRO A 46 -8.12 17.09 -5.43
CA PRO A 46 -9.23 16.25 -5.87
C PRO A 46 -8.79 14.82 -6.23
N ARG A 47 -7.67 14.69 -6.95
CA ARG A 47 -7.12 13.40 -7.35
C ARG A 47 -6.65 12.56 -6.15
N TRP A 48 -6.13 13.21 -5.11
CA TRP A 48 -5.80 12.54 -3.86
C TRP A 48 -7.05 11.91 -3.21
N ALA A 49 -8.15 12.66 -3.14
CA ALA A 49 -9.40 12.15 -2.57
C ALA A 49 -9.96 10.96 -3.37
N GLU A 50 -9.92 11.03 -4.70
CA GLU A 50 -10.30 9.91 -5.57
C GLU A 50 -9.50 8.65 -5.28
N MET A 51 -8.17 8.74 -5.25
CA MET A 51 -7.31 7.57 -5.02
C MET A 51 -7.49 7.00 -3.61
N CYS A 52 -7.70 7.85 -2.59
CA CYS A 52 -8.02 7.37 -1.25
C CYS A 52 -9.33 6.57 -1.24
N ASN A 53 -10.36 7.02 -1.95
CA ASN A 53 -11.63 6.30 -2.06
C ASN A 53 -11.48 4.99 -2.84
N GLU A 54 -10.79 5.01 -3.99
CA GLU A 54 -10.54 3.83 -4.81
C GLU A 54 -9.74 2.76 -4.05
N PHE A 55 -8.64 3.17 -3.39
CA PHE A 55 -7.81 2.26 -2.62
C PHE A 55 -8.55 1.73 -1.40
N THR A 56 -9.34 2.55 -0.71
CA THR A 56 -10.20 2.10 0.40
C THR A 56 -11.20 1.04 -0.08
N LYS A 57 -11.84 1.25 -1.22
CA LYS A 57 -12.77 0.28 -1.83
C LYS A 57 -12.05 -1.03 -2.16
N LYS A 58 -10.85 -0.95 -2.75
CA LYS A 58 -10.01 -2.11 -3.04
C LYS A 58 -9.70 -2.92 -1.78
N ILE A 59 -9.21 -2.27 -0.72
CA ILE A 59 -8.88 -2.94 0.55
C ILE A 59 -10.13 -3.58 1.19
N ARG A 60 -11.28 -2.90 1.16
CA ARG A 60 -12.56 -3.46 1.65
C ARG A 60 -12.95 -4.73 0.89
N ASN A 61 -12.79 -4.75 -0.43
CA ASN A 61 -13.09 -5.92 -1.26
C ASN A 61 -12.14 -7.10 -1.00
N LEU A 62 -10.87 -6.83 -0.68
CA LEU A 62 -9.91 -7.86 -0.28
C LEU A 62 -10.21 -8.46 1.11
N GLY A 63 -11.08 -7.83 1.90
CA GLY A 63 -11.46 -8.27 3.23
C GLY A 63 -10.38 -8.05 4.30
N PRO A 64 -10.61 -8.57 5.53
CA PRO A 64 -9.72 -8.40 6.66
C PRO A 64 -8.28 -8.85 6.38
N SER A 65 -7.31 -8.19 7.01
CA SER A 65 -5.91 -8.58 6.88
C SER A 65 -5.66 -9.97 7.51
N PRO A 66 -4.93 -10.88 6.85
CA PRO A 66 -4.57 -12.17 7.42
C PRO A 66 -3.71 -12.03 8.69
N ILE A 67 -2.93 -10.95 8.83
CA ILE A 67 -2.16 -10.66 10.05
C ILE A 67 -3.10 -10.43 11.23
N TRP A 68 -4.16 -9.64 11.03
CA TRP A 68 -5.14 -9.34 12.08
C TRP A 68 -5.91 -10.60 12.49
N LEU A 69 -6.27 -11.45 11.53
CA LEU A 69 -6.90 -12.75 11.84
C LEU A 69 -5.97 -13.64 12.65
N ALA A 70 -4.69 -13.70 12.29
CA ALA A 70 -3.69 -14.46 13.04
C ALA A 70 -3.54 -13.94 14.48
N THR A 71 -3.39 -12.63 14.68
CA THR A 71 -3.24 -12.05 16.03
C THR A 71 -4.51 -12.16 16.88
N CYS A 72 -5.71 -11.96 16.31
CA CYS A 72 -6.97 -12.19 17.03
C CYS A 72 -7.18 -13.66 17.40
N SER A 73 -6.67 -14.60 16.61
CA SER A 73 -6.73 -16.03 16.95
C SER A 73 -5.78 -16.42 18.08
N LEU A 74 -4.62 -15.74 18.17
CA LEU A 74 -3.65 -15.94 19.25
C LEU A 74 -4.18 -15.41 20.58
N ASN A 75 -4.76 -14.20 20.59
CA ASN A 75 -5.28 -13.56 21.80
C ASN A 75 -6.58 -14.19 22.34
N ARG A 76 -7.16 -15.19 21.67
CA ARG A 76 -8.36 -15.94 22.11
C ARG A 76 -8.04 -17.33 22.67
N LYS A 77 -6.77 -17.75 22.68
CA LYS A 77 -6.32 -19.04 23.19
C LYS A 77 -5.83 -18.97 24.65
N GLU A 78 -6.03 -17.85 25.31
CA GLU A 78 -5.81 -17.63 26.75
C GLU A 78 -7.14 -17.60 27.50
#